data_AF-A0A2P2GKQ7-F1
#
_entry.id   AF-A0A2P2GKQ7-F1
#
_cell.length_a   1.000
_cell.length_b   1.000
_cell.length_c   1.000
_cell.angle_alpha   90.00
_cell.angle_beta   90.00
_cell.angle_gamma   90.00
#
_symmetry.space_group_name_H-M   'P 1'
#
loop_
_entity.id
_entity.type
_entity.pdbx_description
1 polymer ?
#
loop_
_entity_poly.entity_id
_entity_poly.type
_entity_poly.pdbx_seq_one_letter_code
_entity_poly.pdbx_strand_id
1 'polypeptide(L)'
;MTRGRGRPPTFTPDAREKFLAAVTAGAYLRDAAARVGVTGYVPTQYATKDPEFAAAFLAARAAGQAARKEGMAHGERRYNDERCRCKTVCRPAATRARARRRARAAEQPPTDGPSSPAPPTSFSLLVSSVGQGRTAA
;
A
#
# COMPACT_ATOMS: atom_id res chain seq x y z
N MET A 1 -39.56 18.45 -24.77
CA MET A 1 -39.23 18.18 -23.34
C MET A 1 -37.85 18.74 -23.06
N THR A 2 -37.82 19.94 -22.48
CA THR A 2 -36.60 20.72 -22.23
C THR A 2 -35.82 20.06 -21.08
N ARG A 3 -34.68 19.42 -21.39
CA ARG A 3 -33.77 18.86 -20.38
C ARG A 3 -33.19 20.03 -19.57
N GLY A 4 -33.72 20.25 -18.37
CA GLY A 4 -33.27 21.32 -17.48
C GLY A 4 -31.77 21.21 -17.25
N ARG A 5 -31.06 22.34 -17.41
CA ARG A 5 -29.66 22.50 -17.01
C ARG A 5 -29.61 22.53 -15.48
N GLY A 6 -29.84 21.38 -14.85
CA GLY A 6 -29.84 21.25 -13.40
C GLY A 6 -28.48 21.66 -12.85
N ARG A 7 -28.50 22.45 -11.75
CA ARG A 7 -27.31 22.87 -11.00
C ARG A 7 -26.42 21.65 -10.75
N PRO A 8 -25.10 21.72 -11.01
CA PRO A 8 -24.22 20.58 -10.77
C PRO A 8 -24.37 20.07 -9.33
N PRO A 9 -24.29 18.75 -9.11
CA PRO A 9 -24.44 18.17 -7.78
C PRO A 9 -23.41 18.79 -6.85
N THR A 10 -23.88 19.63 -5.92
CA THR A 10 -23.04 20.21 -4.88
C THR A 10 -22.65 19.09 -3.93
N PHE A 11 -21.39 19.07 -3.47
CA PHE A 11 -20.92 18.17 -2.42
C PHE A 11 -21.49 18.63 -1.08
N THR A 12 -22.80 18.42 -0.91
CA THR A 12 -23.58 18.78 0.28
C THR A 12 -23.11 18.01 1.51
N PRO A 13 -23.46 18.45 2.73
CA PRO A 13 -23.16 17.70 3.95
C PRO A 13 -23.62 16.23 3.89
N ASP A 14 -24.86 15.98 3.45
CA ASP A 14 -25.39 14.62 3.27
C ASP A 14 -24.58 13.80 2.23
N ALA A 15 -24.17 14.43 1.12
CA ALA A 15 -23.29 13.78 0.13
C ALA A 15 -21.89 13.48 0.70
N ARG A 16 -21.36 14.32 1.61
CA ARG A 16 -20.10 14.07 2.30
C ARG A 16 -20.21 12.88 3.23
N GLU A 17 -21.27 12.80 4.02
CA GLU A 17 -21.50 11.68 4.93
C GLU A 17 -21.62 10.36 4.17
N LYS A 18 -22.43 10.33 3.11
CA LYS A 18 -22.55 9.14 2.23
C LYS A 18 -21.24 8.75 1.58
N PHE A 19 -20.45 9.75 1.15
CA PHE A 19 -19.12 9.52 0.59
C PHE A 19 -18.17 8.92 1.64
N LEU A 20 -18.09 9.51 2.83
CA LEU A 20 -17.23 9.04 3.92
C LEU A 20 -17.64 7.63 4.36
N ALA A 21 -18.94 7.35 4.49
CA ALA A 21 -19.44 6.02 4.82
C ALA A 21 -19.02 4.98 3.77
N ALA A 22 -19.14 5.31 2.47
CA ALA A 22 -18.71 4.42 1.40
C ALA A 22 -17.19 4.17 1.43
N VAL A 23 -16.39 5.20 1.68
CA VAL A 23 -14.92 5.07 1.79
C VAL A 23 -14.54 4.22 3.01
N THR A 24 -15.16 4.45 4.17
CA THR A 24 -14.96 3.66 5.39
C THR A 24 -15.30 2.18 5.19
N ALA A 25 -16.35 1.88 4.42
CA ALA A 25 -16.71 0.52 4.04
C ALA A 25 -15.73 -0.14 3.03
N GLY A 26 -14.69 0.58 2.60
CA GLY A 26 -13.66 0.06 1.71
C GLY A 26 -13.88 0.34 0.22
N ALA A 27 -14.86 1.17 -0.16
CA ALA A 27 -15.03 1.56 -1.56
C ALA A 27 -13.81 2.38 -2.05
N TYR A 28 -13.46 2.22 -3.32
CA TYR A 28 -12.46 3.08 -3.95
C TYR A 28 -13.00 4.50 -4.13
N LEU A 29 -12.12 5.50 -4.08
CA LEU A 29 -12.51 6.92 -4.10
C LEU A 29 -13.34 7.29 -5.33
N ARG A 30 -13.01 6.74 -6.49
CA ARG A 30 -13.75 6.96 -7.75
C ARG A 30 -15.18 6.44 -7.65
N ASP A 31 -15.36 5.25 -7.09
CA ASP A 31 -16.68 4.62 -6.96
C ASP A 31 -17.50 5.33 -5.88
N ALA A 32 -16.88 5.68 -4.75
CA ALA A 32 -17.53 6.46 -3.70
C ALA A 32 -17.98 7.84 -4.21
N ALA A 33 -17.15 8.53 -5.00
CA ALA A 33 -17.51 9.80 -5.62
C ALA A 33 -18.64 9.66 -6.64
N ALA A 34 -18.60 8.63 -7.49
CA ALA A 34 -19.66 8.34 -8.46
C ALA A 34 -21.01 8.07 -7.77
N ARG A 35 -21.03 7.38 -6.62
CA ARG A 35 -22.26 7.10 -5.83
C ARG A 35 -22.95 8.36 -5.32
N VAL A 36 -22.20 9.43 -5.05
CA VAL A 36 -22.75 10.72 -4.60
C VAL A 36 -22.86 11.74 -5.74
N GLY A 37 -22.66 11.30 -6.98
CA GLY A 37 -22.81 12.11 -8.18
C GLY A 37 -21.72 13.14 -8.43
N VAL A 38 -20.55 13.04 -7.77
CA VAL A 38 -19.44 13.99 -7.97
C VAL A 38 -18.26 13.35 -8.69
N THR A 39 -17.39 14.18 -9.28
CA THR A 39 -16.15 13.67 -9.86
C THR A 39 -15.16 13.30 -8.76
N GLY A 40 -14.26 12.34 -9.03
CA GLY A 40 -13.29 11.86 -8.04
C GLY A 40 -12.34 12.92 -7.47
N TYR A 41 -12.23 14.08 -8.12
CA TYR A 41 -11.38 15.19 -7.68
C TYR A 41 -12.08 16.11 -6.66
N VAL A 42 -13.43 16.18 -6.66
CA VAL A 42 -14.20 17.07 -5.78
C VAL A 42 -13.91 16.83 -4.30
N PRO A 43 -13.88 15.59 -3.77
CA PRO A 43 -13.59 15.36 -2.35
C PRO A 43 -12.20 15.87 -1.95
N THR A 44 -11.19 15.70 -2.80
CA THR A 44 -9.84 16.19 -2.53
C THR A 44 -9.79 17.71 -2.50
N GLN A 45 -10.45 18.39 -3.44
CA GLN A 45 -10.55 19.86 -3.40
C GLN A 45 -11.27 20.35 -2.15
N TYR A 46 -12.28 19.62 -1.69
CA TYR A 46 -13.05 20.00 -0.51
C TYR A 46 -12.22 19.85 0.77
N ALA A 47 -11.45 18.76 0.89
CA ALA A 47 -10.51 18.56 1.99
C ALA A 47 -9.43 19.64 2.09
N THR A 48 -9.10 20.35 1.01
CA THR A 48 -8.19 21.51 1.08
C THR A 48 -8.83 22.74 1.74
N LYS A 49 -10.16 22.87 1.64
CA LYS A 49 -10.90 24.06 2.10
C LYS A 49 -11.57 23.87 3.47
N ASP A 50 -11.81 22.62 3.86
CA ASP A 50 -12.52 22.23 5.06
C ASP A 50 -11.64 21.25 5.87
N PRO A 51 -10.98 21.71 6.95
CA PRO A 51 -10.06 20.88 7.72
C PRO A 51 -10.77 19.79 8.51
N GLU A 52 -12.02 20.01 8.93
CA GLU A 52 -12.82 18.99 9.62
C GLU A 52 -13.14 17.84 8.68
N PHE A 53 -13.59 18.17 7.45
CA PHE A 53 -13.79 17.17 6.41
C PHE A 53 -12.49 16.47 6.05
N ALA A 54 -11.35 17.17 6.01
CA ALA A 54 -10.05 16.57 5.72
C ALA A 54 -9.67 15.50 6.76
N ALA A 55 -9.84 15.80 8.04
CA ALA A 55 -9.58 14.85 9.12
C ALA A 55 -10.50 13.62 9.03
N ALA A 56 -11.80 13.85 8.83
CA ALA A 56 -12.78 12.77 8.66
C ALA A 56 -12.47 11.91 7.42
N PHE A 57 -12.04 12.53 6.32
CA PHE A 57 -11.68 11.84 5.08
C PHE A 57 -10.42 10.98 5.23
N LEU A 58 -9.40 11.47 5.94
CA LEU A 58 -8.20 10.68 6.25
C LEU A 58 -8.55 9.48 7.14
N ALA A 59 -9.38 9.67 8.17
CA ALA A 59 -9.86 8.58 9.02
C ALA A 59 -10.65 7.53 8.22
N ALA A 60 -11.58 7.97 7.37
CA ALA A 60 -12.35 7.09 6.49
C ALA A 60 -11.44 6.29 5.54
N ARG A 61 -10.40 6.92 4.97
CA ARG A 61 -9.43 6.23 4.10
C ARG A 61 -8.64 5.15 4.84
N ALA A 62 -8.20 5.43 6.07
CA ALA A 62 -7.49 4.46 6.90
C ALA A 62 -8.40 3.27 7.22
N ALA A 63 -9.64 3.52 7.65
CA ALA A 63 -10.63 2.49 7.93
C ALA A 63 -10.97 1.66 6.67
N GLY A 64 -11.20 2.31 5.53
CA GLY A 64 -11.46 1.64 4.26
C GLY A 64 -10.28 0.81 3.74
N GLN A 65 -9.04 1.21 4.05
CA GLN A 65 -7.88 0.38 3.78
C GLN A 65 -7.85 -0.86 4.68
N ALA A 66 -8.17 -0.73 5.96
CA ALA A 66 -8.29 -1.86 6.88
C ALA A 66 -9.39 -2.84 6.42
N ALA A 67 -10.58 -2.35 6.11
CA ALA A 67 -11.70 -3.15 5.61
C ALA A 67 -11.34 -3.97 4.35
N ARG A 68 -10.64 -3.35 3.38
CA ARG A 68 -10.16 -4.06 2.19
C ARG A 68 -9.11 -5.13 2.51
N LYS A 69 -8.25 -4.88 3.51
CA LYS A 69 -7.25 -5.86 3.94
C LYS A 69 -7.91 -7.04 4.65
N GLU A 70 -8.98 -6.83 5.41
CA GLU A 70 -9.73 -7.88 6.09
C GLU A 70 -10.38 -8.85 5.09
N GLY A 71 -10.99 -8.33 4.02
CA GLY A 71 -11.60 -9.15 2.97
C GLY A 71 -10.61 -9.89 2.05
N MET A 72 -9.30 -9.65 2.16
CA MET A 72 -8.31 -10.29 1.30
C MET A 72 -8.03 -11.74 1.74
N ALA A 73 -8.01 -12.69 0.80
CA ALA A 73 -7.67 -14.07 1.09
C ALA A 73 -6.28 -14.22 1.76
N HIS A 74 -6.19 -15.10 2.75
CA HIS A 74 -4.91 -15.45 3.38
C HIS A 74 -4.07 -16.32 2.45
N GLY A 75 -2.74 -16.11 2.45
CA GLY A 75 -1.82 -16.86 1.59
C GLY A 75 -0.40 -16.30 1.61
N GLU A 76 0.45 -16.77 0.69
CA GLU A 76 1.84 -16.31 0.58
C GLU A 76 1.93 -14.81 0.30
N ARG A 77 1.15 -14.30 -0.66
CA ARG A 77 1.15 -12.88 -1.04
C ARG A 77 0.87 -11.97 0.15
N ARG A 78 -0.20 -12.28 0.91
CA ARG A 78 -0.58 -11.53 2.11
C ARG A 78 0.47 -11.62 3.22
N TYR A 79 1.26 -12.70 3.28
CA TYR A 79 2.39 -12.80 4.21
C TYR A 79 3.56 -11.88 3.82
N ASN A 80 3.90 -11.83 2.53
CA ASN A 80 5.06 -11.07 2.04
C ASN A 80 4.75 -9.57 1.94
N ASP A 81 3.67 -9.22 1.24
CA ASP A 81 3.39 -7.84 0.83
C ASP A 81 2.65 -7.07 1.93
N GLU A 82 1.63 -7.71 2.52
CA GLU A 82 0.78 -7.11 3.55
C GLU A 82 1.28 -7.41 4.98
N ARG A 83 2.44 -8.06 5.10
CA ARG A 83 3.10 -8.42 6.37
C ARG A 83 2.21 -9.20 7.34
N CYS A 84 1.17 -9.90 6.86
CA CYS A 84 0.32 -10.72 7.72
C CYS A 84 1.13 -11.89 8.30
N ARG A 85 1.13 -12.05 9.63
CA ARG A 85 1.93 -13.09 10.33
C ARG A 85 1.08 -14.20 10.94
N CYS A 86 -0.15 -14.42 10.48
CA CYS A 86 -0.99 -15.49 11.06
C CYS A 86 -0.32 -16.87 10.92
N LYS A 87 -0.30 -17.61 12.03
CA LYS A 87 0.45 -18.87 12.16
C LYS A 87 -0.22 -20.04 11.43
N THR A 88 -1.52 -19.97 11.21
CA THR A 88 -2.34 -21.05 10.67
C THR A 88 -2.33 -21.10 9.15
N VAL A 89 -2.41 -19.94 8.47
CA VAL A 89 -2.57 -19.90 6.99
C VAL A 89 -1.37 -19.24 6.30
N CYS A 90 -1.08 -17.97 6.59
CA CYS A 90 -0.09 -17.17 5.86
C CYS A 90 1.34 -17.68 6.05
N ARG A 91 1.77 -17.95 7.28
CA ARG A 91 3.13 -18.44 7.55
C ARG A 91 3.39 -19.83 6.92
N PRO A 92 2.52 -20.83 7.08
CA PRO A 92 2.70 -22.11 6.40
C PRO A 92 2.65 -21.99 4.87
N ALA A 93 1.77 -21.14 4.32
CA ALA A 93 1.72 -20.90 2.87
C ALA A 93 3.05 -20.35 2.33
N ALA A 94 3.63 -19.35 3.00
CA ALA A 94 4.94 -18.80 2.65
C ALA A 94 6.07 -19.84 2.77
N THR A 95 6.07 -20.65 3.84
CA THR A 95 7.04 -21.75 3.99
C THR A 95 6.94 -22.75 2.84
N ARG A 96 5.72 -23.21 2.50
CA ARG A 96 5.49 -24.16 1.40
C ARG A 96 5.97 -23.59 0.06
N ALA A 97 5.69 -22.32 -0.20
CA ALA A 97 6.12 -21.67 -1.43
C ALA A 97 7.65 -21.54 -1.53
N ARG A 98 8.33 -21.20 -0.44
CA ARG A 98 9.81 -21.21 -0.38
C ARG A 98 10.39 -22.61 -0.63
N ALA A 99 9.80 -23.64 -0.03
CA ALA A 99 10.23 -25.02 -0.26
C ALA A 99 10.07 -25.43 -1.73
N ARG A 100 8.93 -25.10 -2.36
CA ARG A 100 8.70 -25.34 -3.79
C ARG A 100 9.72 -24.64 -4.67
N ARG A 101 10.04 -23.37 -4.39
CA ARG A 101 11.07 -22.63 -5.14
C ARG A 101 12.44 -23.27 -5.03
N ARG A 102 12.82 -23.77 -3.85
CA ARG A 102 14.10 -24.49 -3.65
C ARG A 102 14.14 -25.82 -4.41
N ALA A 103 13.05 -26.61 -4.35
CA ALA A 103 12.96 -27.86 -5.09
C ALA A 103 13.08 -27.61 -6.61
N ARG A 104 12.35 -26.62 -7.13
CA ARG A 104 12.44 -26.23 -8.55
C ARG A 104 13.84 -25.79 -8.97
N ALA A 105 14.55 -25.06 -8.11
CA ALA A 105 15.92 -24.64 -8.37
C ALA A 105 16.91 -25.83 -8.36
N ALA A 106 16.65 -26.86 -7.54
CA ALA A 106 17.46 -28.08 -7.51
C ALA A 106 17.22 -28.99 -8.73
N GLU A 107 16.02 -28.97 -9.30
CA GLU A 107 15.67 -29.71 -10.52
C GLU A 107 16.15 -29.01 -11.79
N GLN A 108 16.43 -27.69 -11.75
CA GLN A 108 17.00 -26.99 -12.89
C GLN A 108 18.46 -27.44 -13.05
N PRO A 109 18.83 -28.01 -14.21
CA PRO A 109 20.24 -28.27 -14.48
C PRO A 109 21.01 -26.95 -14.37
N PRO A 110 22.28 -26.96 -13.95
CA PRO A 110 23.10 -25.76 -13.98
C PRO A 110 23.07 -25.24 -15.42
N THR A 111 22.35 -24.15 -15.64
CA THR A 111 22.45 -23.43 -16.89
C THR A 111 23.85 -22.86 -16.89
N ASP A 112 24.68 -23.27 -17.85
CA ASP A 112 25.89 -22.55 -18.25
C ASP A 112 25.47 -21.17 -18.78
N GLY A 113 25.04 -20.30 -17.88
CA GLY A 113 24.65 -18.93 -18.17
C GLY A 113 25.91 -18.11 -18.40
N PRO A 114 25.88 -17.16 -19.36
CA PRO A 114 27.03 -16.32 -19.66
C PRO A 114 27.49 -15.61 -18.38
N SER A 115 28.81 -15.59 -18.19
CA SER A 115 29.53 -14.78 -17.20
C SER A 115 28.77 -13.50 -16.89
N SER A 116 28.19 -13.46 -15.69
CA SER A 116 27.64 -12.22 -15.14
C SER A 116 28.77 -11.20 -15.17
N PRO A 117 28.64 -10.06 -15.88
CA PRO A 117 29.69 -9.05 -15.88
C PRO A 117 29.91 -8.62 -14.43
N ALA A 118 31.17 -8.64 -14.01
CA ALA A 118 31.56 -8.28 -12.65
C ALA A 118 30.88 -6.96 -12.24
N PRO A 119 30.40 -6.83 -10.98
CA PRO A 119 29.94 -5.54 -10.50
C PRO A 119 31.09 -4.53 -10.66
N PRO A 120 30.86 -3.31 -11.15
CA PRO A 120 31.92 -2.33 -11.22
C PRO A 120 32.46 -2.11 -9.81
N THR A 121 33.71 -2.47 -9.59
CA THR A 121 34.49 -2.12 -8.41
C THR A 121 34.48 -0.61 -8.26
N SER A 122 33.74 -0.10 -7.28
CA SER A 122 33.78 1.32 -6.91
C SER A 122 33.65 1.44 -5.40
N PHE A 123 34.70 2.03 -4.83
CA PHE A 123 34.86 2.56 -3.47
C PHE A 123 35.12 1.57 -2.32
N SER A 124 36.38 1.16 -2.22
CA SER A 124 37.02 0.87 -0.93
C SER A 124 37.07 2.17 -0.11
N LEU A 125 36.13 2.36 0.82
CA LEU A 125 36.32 3.32 1.91
C LEU A 125 37.41 2.77 2.84
N LEU A 126 38.61 3.34 2.72
CA LEU A 126 39.65 3.26 3.74
C LEU A 126 39.07 3.80 5.06
N VAL A 127 38.70 2.89 5.96
CA VAL A 127 38.68 3.18 7.40
C VAL A 127 40.14 3.26 7.84
N SER A 128 40.67 4.48 7.84
CA SER A 128 41.91 4.78 8.54
C SER A 128 41.65 4.73 10.05
N SER A 129 42.26 3.74 10.68
CA SER A 129 42.48 3.65 12.11
C SER A 129 43.19 4.91 12.63
N VAL A 130 42.53 5.67 13.50
CA VAL A 130 43.22 6.56 14.46
C VAL A 130 43.00 5.99 15.84
N GLY A 131 44.02 5.29 16.33
CA GLY A 131 44.19 4.99 17.75
C GLY A 131 45.37 5.80 18.28
N GLN A 132 45.13 6.59 19.32
CA GLN A 132 46.05 7.09 20.36
C GLN A 132 45.20 8.07 21.19
N GLY A 133 44.78 7.78 22.42
CA GLY A 133 45.62 7.39 23.55
C GLY A 133 45.98 8.66 24.32
N ARG A 134 45.19 8.99 25.35
CA ARG A 134 45.67 9.86 26.44
C ARG A 134 44.93 9.53 27.74
N THR A 135 45.77 9.12 28.69
CA THR A 135 45.50 8.66 30.04
C THR A 135 45.01 9.78 30.96
N ALA A 136 44.27 9.36 31.99
CA ALA A 136 43.88 10.14 33.15
C ALA A 136 45.09 10.56 34.01
N ALA A 137 45.00 11.77 34.58
CA ALA A 137 45.32 12.11 35.97
C ALA A 137 44.78 13.52 36.24
#